data_AF-A0AAD7GT85-F1
#
_entry.id   AF-A0AAD7GT85-F1
#
_cell.length_a   1.000
_cell.length_b   1.000
_cell.length_c   1.000
_cell.angle_alpha   90.00
_cell.angle_beta   90.00
_cell.angle_gamma   90.00
#
_symmetry.space_group_name_H-M   'P 1'
#
loop_
_entity.id
_entity.type
_entity.pdbx_description
1 polymer ?
#
loop_
_entity_poly.entity_id
_entity_poly.type
_entity_poly.pdbx_seq_one_letter_code
_entity_poly.pdbx_strand_id
1 'polypeptide(L)'
;GACKNSGKHTATVGAGIFFGVNSLRNCSLRIRGNQSNLHANLIALLWALKSSPLRTNLEIATRSEYAIRSIVYYAAKNETCGWRCPNGDILKIIFHWIIAHAAPIRFTHLK
;
A
#
# COMPACT_ATOMS: atom_id res chain seq x y z
N GLY A 1 -0.21 6.57 5.02
CA GLY A 1 -1.06 6.16 6.15
C GLY A 1 -0.75 7.00 7.36
N ALA A 2 -1.77 7.29 8.16
CA ALA A 2 -1.63 7.98 9.43
C ALA A 2 -2.63 7.38 10.43
N CYS A 3 -2.22 7.24 11.69
CA CYS A 3 -3.06 6.77 12.78
C CYS A 3 -3.05 7.79 13.91
N LYS A 4 -4.24 8.21 14.35
CA LYS A 4 -4.43 8.99 15.57
C LYS A 4 -4.84 8.05 16.70
N ASN A 5 -4.33 8.28 17.91
CA ASN A 5 -4.54 7.42 19.08
C ASN A 5 -4.09 5.96 18.89
N SER A 6 -2.94 5.77 18.24
CA SER A 6 -2.37 4.44 17.99
C SER A 6 -2.26 3.59 19.27
N GLY A 7 -2.67 2.33 19.19
CA GLY A 7 -2.68 1.39 20.33
C GLY A 7 -3.86 1.55 21.29
N LYS A 8 -4.77 2.51 21.05
CA LYS A 8 -5.99 2.70 21.86
C LYS A 8 -7.23 2.20 21.12
N HIS A 9 -8.29 1.87 21.86
CA HIS A 9 -9.59 1.51 21.29
C HIS A 9 -10.24 2.66 20.49
N THR A 10 -9.82 3.90 20.73
CA THR A 10 -10.22 5.11 19.98
C THR A 10 -9.32 5.41 18.78
N ALA A 11 -8.50 4.45 18.35
CA ALA A 11 -7.63 4.61 17.19
C ALA A 11 -8.45 4.94 15.94
N THR A 12 -8.00 5.94 15.19
CA THR A 12 -8.61 6.31 13.91
C THR A 12 -7.53 6.42 12.85
N VAL A 13 -7.76 5.75 11.72
CA VAL A 13 -6.73 5.57 10.70
C VAL A 13 -7.18 6.04 9.33
N GLY A 14 -6.29 6.75 8.64
CA GLY A 14 -6.50 7.22 7.29
C GLY A 14 -5.35 6.86 6.34
N ALA A 15 -5.69 6.74 5.07
CA ALA A 15 -4.75 6.57 3.96
C ALA A 15 -4.92 7.73 2.96
N GLY A 16 -3.83 8.35 2.56
CA GLY A 16 -3.82 9.40 1.54
C GLY A 16 -3.02 8.95 0.34
N ILE A 17 -3.53 9.25 -0.86
CA ILE A 17 -2.90 8.99 -2.15
C ILE A 17 -2.90 10.29 -2.94
N PHE A 18 -1.73 10.67 -3.45
CA PHE A 18 -1.53 11.91 -4.21
C PHE A 18 -0.81 11.60 -5.52
N PHE A 19 -1.47 11.91 -6.63
CA PHE A 19 -0.99 11.76 -8.01
C PHE A 19 -0.51 13.08 -8.61
N GLY A 20 -0.81 14.22 -7.99
CA GLY A 20 -0.48 15.55 -8.49
C GLY A 20 -1.59 16.57 -8.23
N VAL A 21 -1.28 17.84 -8.40
CA VAL A 21 -2.25 18.93 -8.21
C VAL A 21 -3.43 18.73 -9.16
N ASN A 22 -4.66 18.86 -8.66
CA ASN A 22 -5.92 18.70 -9.39
C ASN A 22 -6.16 17.33 -10.05
N SER A 23 -5.35 16.31 -9.73
CA SER A 23 -5.62 14.95 -10.21
C SER A 23 -6.89 14.40 -9.58
N LEU A 24 -7.85 13.98 -10.41
CA LEU A 24 -9.07 13.28 -9.97
C LEU A 24 -8.79 11.93 -9.31
N ARG A 25 -7.55 11.42 -9.42
CA ARG A 25 -7.11 10.19 -8.76
C ARG A 25 -6.59 10.41 -7.33
N ASN A 26 -6.45 11.67 -6.90
CA ASN A 26 -6.13 11.96 -5.50
C ASN A 26 -7.24 11.44 -4.60
N CYS A 27 -6.87 10.85 -3.47
CA CYS A 27 -7.85 10.25 -2.58
C CYS A 27 -7.41 10.33 -1.12
N SER A 28 -8.40 10.52 -0.24
CA SER A 28 -8.26 10.37 1.21
C SER A 28 -9.29 9.36 1.68
N LEU A 29 -8.80 8.28 2.29
CA LEU A 29 -9.59 7.11 2.67
C LEU A 29 -9.61 6.96 4.18
N ARG A 30 -10.82 6.83 4.74
CA ARG A 30 -10.99 6.34 6.11
C ARG A 30 -10.88 4.83 6.13
N ILE A 31 -9.95 4.30 6.93
CA ILE A 31 -9.80 2.86 7.12
C ILE A 31 -10.85 2.36 8.10
N ARG A 32 -11.64 1.36 7.68
CA ARG A 32 -12.54 0.58 8.54
C ARG A 32 -11.85 -0.73 8.94
N GLY A 33 -12.23 -1.30 10.08
CA GLY A 33 -11.59 -2.53 10.58
C GLY A 33 -10.23 -2.23 11.22
N ASN A 34 -9.16 -2.88 10.76
CA ASN A 34 -7.82 -2.80 11.35
C ASN A 34 -7.30 -1.34 11.41
N GLN A 35 -7.32 -0.77 12.62
CA GLN A 35 -6.88 0.61 12.89
C GLN A 35 -5.36 0.71 13.13
N SER A 36 -4.54 0.08 12.27
CA SER A 36 -3.08 0.21 12.32
C SER A 36 -2.52 1.06 11.19
N ASN A 37 -1.45 1.80 11.46
CA ASN A 37 -0.78 2.63 10.46
C ASN A 37 -0.19 1.79 9.31
N LEU A 38 0.38 0.62 9.64
CA LEU A 38 0.92 -0.31 8.64
C LEU A 38 -0.16 -0.76 7.65
N HIS A 39 -1.34 -1.11 8.14
CA HIS A 39 -2.47 -1.48 7.31
C HIS A 39 -2.89 -0.33 6.37
N ALA A 40 -2.94 0.90 6.88
CA ALA A 40 -3.25 2.07 6.05
C ALA A 40 -2.22 2.34 4.96
N ASN A 41 -0.94 2.10 5.23
CA ASN A 41 0.11 2.24 4.23
C ASN A 41 -0.04 1.19 3.12
N LEU A 42 -0.42 -0.04 3.44
CA LEU A 42 -0.71 -1.07 2.45
C LEU A 42 -1.98 -0.75 1.64
N ILE A 43 -3.04 -0.26 2.28
CA ILE A 43 -4.25 0.18 1.58
C ILE A 43 -3.96 1.33 0.61
N ALA A 44 -3.17 2.34 1.04
CA ALA A 44 -2.77 3.44 0.18
C ALA A 44 -2.02 2.94 -1.08
N LEU A 45 -1.11 1.99 -0.88
CA LEU A 45 -0.34 1.38 -1.95
C LEU A 45 -1.23 0.58 -2.92
N LEU A 46 -2.13 -0.24 -2.40
CA LEU A 46 -3.11 -0.96 -3.21
C LEU A 46 -3.95 0.00 -4.05
N TRP A 47 -4.40 1.11 -3.45
CA TRP A 47 -5.19 2.12 -4.17
C TRP A 47 -4.40 2.80 -5.28
N ALA A 48 -3.12 3.12 -5.03
CA ALA A 48 -2.24 3.71 -6.04
C ALA A 48 -2.05 2.76 -7.24
N LEU A 49 -1.82 1.47 -7.00
CA LEU A 49 -1.70 0.46 -8.05
C LEU A 49 -2.99 0.32 -8.86
N LYS A 50 -4.14 0.20 -8.18
CA LYS A 50 -5.45 0.06 -8.84
C LYS A 50 -5.85 1.28 -9.66
N SER A 51 -5.39 2.47 -9.28
CA SER A 51 -5.74 3.73 -9.94
C SER A 51 -4.75 4.14 -11.04
N SER A 52 -3.74 3.32 -11.28
CA SER A 52 -2.71 3.57 -12.27
C SER A 52 -2.94 2.70 -13.52
N PRO A 53 -2.74 3.24 -14.73
CA PRO A 53 -2.81 2.43 -15.94
C PRO A 53 -1.73 1.34 -15.94
N LEU A 54 -2.11 0.09 -16.18
CA LEU A 54 -1.21 -1.08 -16.11
C LEU A 54 -0.03 -1.05 -17.10
N ARG A 55 -0.12 -0.22 -18.15
CA ARG A 55 0.88 -0.13 -19.23
C ARG A 55 1.70 1.16 -19.19
N THR A 56 1.64 1.91 -18.09
CA THR A 56 2.39 3.16 -17.92
C THR A 56 3.35 3.01 -16.74
N ASN A 57 4.58 3.52 -16.88
CA ASN A 57 5.53 3.51 -15.77
C ASN A 57 4.92 4.15 -14.53
N LEU A 58 5.06 3.47 -13.40
CA LEU A 58 4.49 3.92 -12.13
C LEU A 58 5.62 4.13 -11.13
N GLU A 59 5.71 5.34 -10.58
CA GLU A 59 6.58 5.64 -9.45
C GLU A 59 5.74 5.82 -8.18
N ILE A 60 6.08 5.07 -7.14
CA ILE A 60 5.40 5.12 -5.85
C ILE A 60 6.39 5.58 -4.79
N ALA A 61 6.20 6.81 -4.34
CA ALA A 61 6.94 7.37 -3.22
C ALA A 61 6.15 7.19 -1.91
N THR A 62 6.76 6.59 -0.88
CA THR A 62 6.10 6.34 0.40
C THR A 62 7.08 6.42 1.56
N ARG A 63 6.63 6.93 2.73
CA ARG A 63 7.42 6.90 3.97
C ARG A 63 7.43 5.52 4.65
N SER A 64 6.59 4.60 4.16
CA SER A 64 6.42 3.29 4.78
C SER A 64 7.45 2.29 4.24
N GLU A 65 8.63 2.24 4.85
CA GLU A 65 9.64 1.23 4.54
C GLU A 65 9.07 -0.19 4.67
N TYR A 66 8.20 -0.43 5.66
CA TYR A 66 7.48 -1.69 5.83
C TYR A 66 6.70 -2.10 4.57
N ALA A 67 6.05 -1.15 3.88
CA ALA A 67 5.25 -1.47 2.71
C ALA A 67 6.15 -1.89 1.54
N ILE A 68 7.23 -1.13 1.32
CA ILE A 68 8.24 -1.44 0.30
C ILE A 68 8.85 -2.82 0.58
N ARG A 69 9.33 -3.07 1.80
CA ARG A 69 10.01 -4.33 2.13
C ARG A 69 9.09 -5.55 2.00
N SER A 70 7.85 -5.42 2.46
CA SER A 70 6.84 -6.49 2.40
C SER A 70 6.58 -6.99 0.98
N ILE A 71 6.77 -6.12 -0.01
CA ILE A 71 6.50 -6.39 -1.42
C ILE A 71 7.76 -6.72 -2.21
N VAL A 72 8.82 -5.93 -2.03
CA VAL A 72 10.04 -6.06 -2.84
C VAL A 72 10.90 -7.22 -2.35
N TYR A 73 11.01 -7.42 -1.04
CA TYR A 73 11.93 -8.42 -0.47
C TYR A 73 11.22 -9.65 0.10
N TYR A 74 10.02 -9.48 0.66
CA TYR A 74 9.34 -10.56 1.39
C TYR A 74 8.24 -11.25 0.59
N ALA A 75 7.83 -10.73 -0.56
CA ALA A 75 6.71 -11.29 -1.32
C ALA A 75 6.93 -12.75 -1.74
N ALA A 76 8.09 -13.09 -2.29
CA ALA A 76 8.39 -14.47 -2.70
C ALA A 76 8.33 -15.47 -1.54
N LYS A 77 8.88 -15.10 -0.37
CA LYS A 77 8.78 -15.92 0.84
C LYS A 77 7.34 -16.03 1.33
N ASN A 78 6.60 -14.91 1.33
CA ASN A 78 5.22 -14.90 1.79
C ASN A 78 4.33 -15.74 0.87
N GLU A 79 4.52 -15.68 -0.45
CA GLU A 79 3.80 -16.48 -1.43
C GLU A 79 4.00 -17.97 -1.20
N THR A 80 5.26 -18.42 -1.06
CA THR A 80 5.59 -19.83 -0.79
C THR A 80 5.05 -20.32 0.56
N CYS A 81 4.91 -19.42 1.53
CA CYS A 81 4.29 -19.71 2.82
C CYS A 81 2.75 -19.60 2.82
N GLY A 82 2.13 -19.35 1.67
CA GLY A 82 0.67 -19.22 1.53
C GLY A 82 0.10 -17.94 2.13
N TRP A 83 0.90 -16.86 2.20
CA TRP A 83 0.54 -15.56 2.76
C TRP A 83 0.12 -15.60 4.24
N ARG A 84 0.61 -16.58 5.00
CA ARG A 84 0.38 -16.73 6.44
C ARG A 84 1.25 -15.75 7.24
N CYS A 85 0.97 -14.46 7.12
CA CYS A 85 1.66 -13.37 7.83
C CYS A 85 0.70 -12.21 8.13
N PRO A 86 1.07 -11.27 9.01
CA PRO A 86 0.24 -10.09 9.28
C PRO A 86 -0.05 -9.29 8.00
N ASN A 87 -1.33 -8.99 7.76
CA ASN A 87 -1.84 -8.35 6.52
C ASN A 87 -1.58 -9.17 5.23
N GLY A 88 -1.38 -10.49 5.36
CA GLY A 88 -1.10 -11.37 4.23
C GLY A 88 -2.20 -11.38 3.16
N ASP A 89 -3.44 -11.18 3.57
CA ASP A 89 -4.61 -11.01 2.68
C ASP A 89 -4.43 -9.81 1.73
N ILE A 90 -4.04 -8.65 2.25
CA ILE A 90 -3.81 -7.44 1.46
C ILE A 90 -2.51 -7.55 0.66
N LEU A 91 -1.45 -8.09 1.26
CA LEU A 91 -0.16 -8.27 0.59
C LEU A 91 -0.30 -9.18 -0.64
N LYS A 92 -1.09 -10.24 -0.55
CA LYS A 92 -1.41 -11.12 -1.69
C LYS A 92 -2.09 -10.34 -2.83
N ILE A 93 -3.07 -9.51 -2.50
CA ILE A 93 -3.78 -8.70 -3.51
C ILE A 93 -2.81 -7.70 -4.17
N ILE A 94 -1.99 -7.01 -3.37
CA ILE A 94 -0.99 -6.07 -3.89
C ILE A 94 -0.01 -6.79 -4.83
N PHE A 95 0.48 -7.96 -4.43
CA PHE A 95 1.38 -8.77 -5.23
C PHE A 95 0.78 -9.13 -6.60
N HIS A 96 -0.49 -9.54 -6.65
CA HIS A 96 -1.16 -9.82 -7.92
C HIS A 96 -1.29 -8.57 -8.80
N TRP A 97 -1.57 -7.40 -8.22
CA TRP A 97 -1.60 -6.14 -8.99
C TRP A 97 -0.24 -5.77 -9.55
N ILE A 98 0.83 -6.05 -8.82
CA ILE A 98 2.21 -5.79 -9.28
C ILE A 98 2.56 -6.72 -10.44
N ILE A 99 2.26 -8.01 -10.34
CA ILE A 99 2.51 -8.96 -11.44
C ILE A 99 1.68 -8.61 -12.68
N ALA A 100 0.43 -8.19 -12.50
CA ALA A 100 -0.45 -7.79 -13.59
C ALA A 100 -0.03 -6.47 -14.27
N HIS A 101 0.85 -5.69 -13.64
CA HIS A 101 1.30 -4.40 -14.16
C HIS A 101 2.42 -4.60 -15.19
N ALA A 102 2.10 -4.41 -16.47
CA ALA A 102 2.99 -4.70 -17.58
C ALA A 102 4.18 -3.71 -17.68
N ALA A 103 4.00 -2.47 -17.21
CA ALA A 103 5.06 -1.48 -17.19
C ALA A 103 5.86 -1.51 -15.87
N PRO A 104 7.12 -1.03 -15.86
CA PRO A 104 7.92 -0.94 -14.64
C PRO A 104 7.25 -0.15 -13.51
N ILE A 105 7.35 -0.70 -12.30
CA ILE A 105 7.00 -0.01 -11.05
C ILE A 105 8.28 0.30 -10.28
N ARG A 106 8.47 1.55 -9.88
CA ARG A 106 9.60 2.00 -9.03
C ARG A 106 9.09 2.43 -7.67
N PHE A 107 9.77 1.97 -6.62
CA PHE A 107 9.47 2.35 -5.24
C PHE A 107 10.56 3.27 -4.70
N THR A 108 10.15 4.41 -4.15
CA THR A 108 11.04 5.39 -3.52
C THR A 108 10.65 5.54 -2.05
N HIS A 109 11.59 5.30 -1.14
CA HIS A 109 11.37 5.58 0.28
C HIS A 109 11.57 7.06 0.57
N LEU A 110 10.56 7.68 1.15
CA LEU A 110 10.60 9.07 1.60
C LEU A 110 11.06 9.13 3.06
N LYS A 111 11.99 10.03 3.37
CA LYS A 111 12.46 10.31 4.72
C LYS A 111 11.41 11.07 5.53
#